data_AF-A0A2A5NU98-F1
#
_entry.id   AF-A0A2A5NU98-F1
#
_cell.length_a   1.000
_cell.length_b   1.000
_cell.length_c   1.000
_cell.angle_alpha   90.00
_cell.angle_beta   90.00
_cell.angle_gamma   90.00
#
_symmetry.space_group_name_H-M   'P 1'
#
loop_
_entity.id
_entity.type
_entity.pdbx_description
1 polymer ?
#
loop_
_entity_poly.entity_id
_entity_poly.type
_entity_poly.pdbx_seq_one_letter_code
_entity_poly.pdbx_strand_id
1 'polypeptide(L)'
;MPAPSGLPEARWDASHATTTIFDPCAALSSVVVPIEGATASSPYAILLFHDGRYLGTATKEQYGFFPQTSRTSDATIAVTYTYPRAGETDAAASGRSEATFTWDASAGRVVMRGDVPPQG
;
A
#
# COMPACT_ATOMS: atom_id res chain seq x y z
N MET A 1 -11.57 -7.17 4.03
CA MET A 1 -10.94 -6.19 3.10
C MET A 1 -11.61 -6.36 1.74
N PRO A 2 -11.88 -5.28 1.00
CA PRO A 2 -12.45 -5.40 -0.34
C PRO A 2 -11.48 -6.14 -1.27
N ALA A 3 -12.02 -6.80 -2.30
CA ALA A 3 -11.22 -7.35 -3.38
C ALA A 3 -10.60 -6.21 -4.21
N PRO A 4 -9.42 -6.40 -4.82
CA PRO A 4 -8.81 -5.39 -5.67
C PRO A 4 -9.69 -5.07 -6.89
N SER A 5 -9.64 -3.80 -7.34
CA SER A 5 -10.34 -3.33 -8.54
C SER A 5 -10.02 -4.23 -9.74
N GLY A 6 -11.05 -4.63 -10.50
CA GLY A 6 -10.91 -5.50 -11.68
C GLY A 6 -10.67 -6.98 -11.39
N LEU A 7 -10.55 -7.38 -10.11
CA LEU A 7 -10.31 -8.77 -9.68
C LEU A 7 -11.26 -9.17 -8.54
N PRO A 8 -12.58 -9.24 -8.78
CA PRO A 8 -13.57 -9.44 -7.73
C PRO A 8 -13.47 -10.80 -7.00
N GLU A 9 -12.89 -11.81 -7.67
CA GLU A 9 -12.72 -13.17 -7.12
C GLU A 9 -11.37 -13.35 -6.40
N ALA A 10 -10.46 -12.37 -6.47
CA ALA A 10 -9.14 -12.49 -5.86
C ALA A 10 -9.22 -12.49 -4.34
N ARG A 11 -8.35 -13.30 -3.72
CA ARG A 11 -8.23 -13.42 -2.27
C ARG A 11 -6.90 -12.86 -1.80
N TRP A 12 -6.90 -12.19 -0.66
CA TRP A 12 -5.69 -11.68 -0.03
C TRP A 12 -4.93 -12.81 0.66
N ASP A 13 -3.63 -12.92 0.40
CA ASP A 13 -2.77 -13.94 0.98
C ASP A 13 -1.97 -13.36 2.16
N ALA A 14 -2.56 -13.46 3.35
CA ALA A 14 -1.92 -13.02 4.58
C ALA A 14 -0.66 -13.82 4.95
N SER A 15 -0.48 -15.04 4.41
CA SER A 15 0.69 -15.88 4.71
C SER A 15 1.96 -15.35 4.05
N HIS A 16 1.80 -14.62 2.95
CA HIS A 16 2.89 -13.96 2.21
C HIS A 16 2.95 -12.45 2.47
N ALA A 17 2.34 -11.98 3.57
CA ALA A 17 2.39 -10.58 3.95
C ALA A 17 3.82 -10.13 4.33
N THR A 18 4.24 -8.97 3.85
CA THR A 18 5.49 -8.33 4.26
C THR A 18 5.23 -7.44 5.46
N THR A 19 5.87 -7.78 6.58
CA THR A 19 5.72 -7.11 7.89
C THR A 19 6.97 -6.33 8.29
N THR A 20 7.91 -6.08 7.38
CA THR A 20 9.23 -5.48 7.67
C THR A 20 9.16 -4.14 8.39
N ILE A 21 8.15 -3.31 8.10
CA ILE A 21 7.95 -2.02 8.76
C ILE A 21 6.75 -2.01 9.72
N PHE A 22 6.23 -3.20 10.06
CA PHE A 22 5.23 -3.34 11.09
C PHE A 22 5.86 -3.17 12.47
N ASP A 23 5.22 -2.36 13.29
CA ASP A 23 5.63 -2.10 14.66
C ASP A 23 4.37 -1.86 15.49
N PRO A 24 4.09 -2.72 16.49
CA PRO A 24 2.88 -2.60 17.31
C PRO A 24 2.93 -1.42 18.29
N CYS A 25 4.09 -0.79 18.48
CA CYS A 25 4.26 0.36 19.38
C CYS A 25 4.37 1.70 18.63
N ALA A 26 4.44 1.67 17.30
CA ALA A 26 4.52 2.88 16.51
C ALA A 26 3.14 3.50 16.31
N ALA A 27 3.11 4.85 16.31
CA ALA A 27 1.90 5.60 16.01
C ALA A 27 1.37 5.31 14.59
N LEU A 28 2.24 4.96 13.65
CA LEU A 28 1.83 4.44 12.35
C LEU A 28 2.82 3.37 11.87
N SER A 29 2.29 2.21 11.52
CA SER A 29 3.03 1.12 10.87
C SER A 29 2.20 0.48 9.76
N SER A 30 2.83 -0.32 8.90
CA SER A 30 2.10 -0.97 7.80
C SER A 30 2.55 -2.39 7.50
N VAL A 31 1.63 -3.12 6.89
CA VAL A 31 1.84 -4.46 6.34
C VAL A 31 1.43 -4.46 4.87
N VAL A 32 2.24 -5.05 4.00
CA VAL A 32 1.93 -5.19 2.57
C VAL A 32 1.46 -6.61 2.30
N VAL A 33 0.27 -6.78 1.71
CA VAL A 33 -0.37 -8.08 1.50
C VAL A 33 -0.59 -8.32 0.00
N PRO A 34 -0.04 -9.40 -0.58
CA PRO A 34 -0.34 -9.80 -1.96
C PRO A 34 -1.69 -10.51 -2.07
N ILE A 35 -2.17 -10.70 -3.29
CA ILE A 35 -3.22 -11.68 -3.58
C ILE A 35 -2.66 -13.10 -3.68
N GLU A 36 -3.52 -14.11 -3.50
CA GLU A 36 -3.19 -15.51 -3.78
C GLU A 36 -2.78 -15.68 -5.26
N GLY A 37 -1.65 -16.35 -5.50
CA GLY A 37 -1.13 -16.56 -6.85
C GLY A 37 -0.58 -15.30 -7.53
N ALA A 38 -0.26 -14.24 -6.76
CA ALA A 38 0.27 -12.99 -7.28
C ALA A 38 1.49 -13.18 -8.19
N THR A 39 1.49 -12.45 -9.31
CA THR A 39 2.64 -12.22 -10.19
C THR A 39 3.24 -10.83 -9.92
N ALA A 40 4.35 -10.49 -10.59
CA ALA A 40 5.06 -9.24 -10.36
C ALA A 40 4.22 -7.97 -10.55
N SER A 41 3.24 -7.96 -11.47
CA SER A 41 2.34 -6.82 -11.70
C SER A 41 1.00 -6.93 -10.96
N SER A 42 0.79 -7.99 -10.17
CA SER A 42 -0.43 -8.16 -9.38
C SER A 42 -0.58 -7.08 -8.31
N PRO A 43 -1.82 -6.77 -7.88
CA PRO A 43 -2.06 -5.74 -6.89
C PRO A 43 -1.67 -6.15 -5.48
N TYR A 44 -1.25 -5.16 -4.70
CA TYR A 44 -0.93 -5.30 -3.28
C TYR A 44 -1.79 -4.37 -2.41
N ALA A 45 -2.29 -4.88 -1.30
CA ALA A 45 -2.92 -4.07 -0.27
C ALA A 45 -1.87 -3.58 0.75
N ILE A 46 -1.85 -2.27 1.00
CA ILE A 46 -1.07 -1.70 2.10
C ILE A 46 -2.02 -1.49 3.27
N LEU A 47 -1.84 -2.26 4.34
CA LEU A 47 -2.63 -2.20 5.57
C LEU A 47 -1.95 -1.27 6.56
N LEU A 48 -2.71 -0.32 7.11
CA LEU A 48 -2.21 0.64 8.10
C LEU A 48 -2.63 0.25 9.51
N PHE A 49 -1.71 0.45 10.46
CA PHE A 49 -1.89 0.15 11.86
C PHE A 49 -1.45 1.33 12.72
N HIS A 50 -2.15 1.58 13.82
CA HIS A 50 -1.79 2.55 14.86
C HIS A 50 -1.75 1.82 16.19
N ASP A 51 -0.60 1.82 16.86
CA ASP A 51 -0.36 1.10 18.12
C ASP A 51 -0.82 -0.38 18.03
N GLY A 52 -0.45 -1.02 16.92
CA GLY A 52 -0.78 -2.42 16.61
C GLY A 52 -2.24 -2.68 16.23
N ARG A 53 -3.11 -1.65 16.23
CA ARG A 53 -4.52 -1.78 15.85
C ARG A 53 -4.71 -1.47 14.37
N TYR A 54 -5.37 -2.36 13.65
CA TYR A 54 -5.69 -2.18 12.24
C TYR A 54 -6.61 -0.97 12.03
N LEU A 55 -6.24 -0.07 11.12
CA LEU A 55 -7.00 1.12 10.76
C LEU A 55 -7.77 0.97 9.45
N GLY A 56 -7.20 0.26 8.48
CA GLY A 56 -7.73 0.21 7.12
C GLY A 56 -6.62 0.04 6.09
N THR A 57 -6.98 0.19 4.81
CA THR A 57 -6.02 0.24 3.71
C THR A 57 -5.49 1.67 3.51
N ALA A 58 -4.25 1.81 3.03
CA ALA A 58 -3.66 3.11 2.73
C ALA A 58 -4.46 3.88 1.66
N THR A 59 -4.99 3.14 0.68
CA THR A 59 -5.79 3.68 -0.42
C THR A 59 -7.06 2.85 -0.60
N LYS A 60 -8.10 3.48 -1.16
CA LYS A 60 -9.37 2.80 -1.49
C LYS A 60 -9.14 1.69 -2.52
N GLU A 61 -8.30 1.97 -3.51
CA GLU A 61 -7.91 1.05 -4.57
C GLU A 61 -6.52 0.50 -4.33
N GLN A 62 -6.25 -0.71 -4.81
CA GLN A 62 -4.97 -1.39 -4.66
C GLN A 62 -4.26 -1.42 -6.01
N TYR A 63 -2.98 -1.08 -6.00
CA TYR A 63 -2.19 -0.89 -7.21
C TYR A 63 -1.31 -2.11 -7.47
N GLY A 64 -1.09 -2.39 -8.75
CA GLY A 64 -0.13 -3.38 -9.22
C GLY A 64 1.28 -3.06 -8.74
N PHE A 65 2.15 -4.08 -8.82
CA PHE A 65 3.56 -4.03 -8.43
C PHE A 65 3.77 -3.89 -6.92
N PHE A 66 4.84 -4.51 -6.44
CA PHE A 66 5.19 -4.42 -5.02
C PHE A 66 5.47 -2.97 -4.63
N PRO A 67 4.71 -2.37 -3.69
CA PRO A 67 4.95 -1.01 -3.25
C PRO A 67 6.18 -0.97 -2.35
N GLN A 68 7.05 0.02 -2.55
CA GLN A 68 8.17 0.24 -1.65
C GLN A 68 7.70 1.10 -0.50
N THR A 69 7.65 0.52 0.71
CA THR A 69 7.23 1.22 1.92
C THR A 69 8.42 1.49 2.82
N SER A 70 8.56 2.71 3.31
CA SER A 70 9.59 3.10 4.27
C SER A 70 8.98 3.92 5.40
N ARG A 71 9.40 3.66 6.63
CA ARG A 71 8.97 4.45 7.79
C ARG A 71 9.94 5.60 7.99
N THR A 72 9.48 6.83 7.79
CA THR A 72 10.33 8.04 7.94
C THR A 72 10.29 8.60 9.35
N SER A 73 9.26 8.27 10.14
CA SER A 73 9.16 8.52 11.58
C SER A 73 8.12 7.59 12.21
N ASP A 74 8.00 7.59 13.54
CA ASP A 74 7.03 6.73 14.25
C ASP A 74 5.58 6.94 13.83
N ALA A 75 5.25 8.10 13.27
CA ALA A 75 3.89 8.46 12.83
C ALA A 75 3.75 8.56 11.31
N THR A 76 4.82 8.32 10.53
CA THR A 76 4.82 8.60 9.09
C THR A 76 5.45 7.48 8.26
N ILE A 77 4.73 7.08 7.21
CA ILE A 77 5.16 6.08 6.22
C ILE A 77 5.17 6.73 4.84
N ALA A 78 6.29 6.62 4.13
CA ALA A 78 6.42 6.94 2.73
C ALA A 78 6.21 5.68 1.88
N VAL A 79 5.48 5.82 0.78
CA VAL A 79 5.18 4.75 -0.17
C VAL A 79 5.53 5.22 -1.57
N THR A 80 6.37 4.46 -2.26
CA THR A 80 6.64 4.64 -3.68
C THR A 80 5.91 3.54 -4.46
N TYR A 81 5.03 3.96 -5.37
CA TYR A 81 4.30 3.06 -6.27
C TYR A 81 5.02 2.96 -7.62
N THR A 82 4.89 1.79 -8.24
CA THR A 82 5.36 1.53 -9.61
C THR A 82 4.15 1.23 -10.50
N TYR A 83 4.13 1.79 -11.70
CA TYR A 83 3.05 1.55 -12.67
C TYR A 83 3.54 1.71 -14.11
N PRO A 84 2.93 1.04 -15.10
CA PRO A 84 3.22 1.29 -16.51
C PRO A 84 2.66 2.64 -16.94
N ARG A 85 3.45 3.44 -17.63
CA ARG A 85 2.97 4.67 -18.27
C ARG A 85 2.12 4.34 -19.50
N ALA A 86 1.40 5.33 -20.01
CA ALA A 86 0.64 5.18 -21.25
C ALA A 86 1.55 4.67 -22.39
N GLY A 87 1.20 3.51 -22.95
CA GLY A 87 1.97 2.84 -24.01
C GLY A 87 3.07 1.88 -23.52
N GLU A 88 3.31 1.76 -22.21
CA GLU A 88 4.23 0.77 -21.65
C GLU A 88 3.52 -0.56 -21.39
N THR A 89 4.29 -1.66 -21.43
CA THR A 89 3.87 -2.96 -20.92
C THR A 89 4.20 -3.07 -19.43
N ASP A 90 3.57 -4.00 -18.72
CA ASP A 90 3.89 -4.29 -17.32
C ASP A 90 5.38 -4.61 -17.10
N ALA A 91 6.00 -5.32 -18.05
CA ALA A 91 7.41 -5.67 -17.99
C ALA A 91 8.34 -4.46 -18.13
N ALA A 92 7.86 -3.37 -18.74
CA ALA A 92 8.60 -2.14 -18.98
C ALA A 92 8.18 -0.99 -18.05
N ALA A 93 7.41 -1.27 -16.99
CA ALA A 93 6.79 -0.26 -16.13
C ALA A 93 7.80 0.70 -15.49
N SER A 94 7.82 1.95 -15.97
CA SER A 94 8.77 2.99 -15.52
C SER A 94 8.11 4.08 -14.68
N GLY A 95 6.79 4.15 -14.65
CA GLY A 95 6.02 5.12 -13.86
C GLY A 95 6.30 4.97 -12.37
N ARG A 96 6.47 6.10 -11.68
CA ARG A 96 6.63 6.18 -10.23
C ARG A 96 5.75 7.29 -9.69
N SER A 97 5.12 7.06 -8.54
CA SER A 97 4.45 8.09 -7.75
C SER A 97 4.77 7.88 -6.29
N GLU A 98 4.73 8.95 -5.51
CA GLU A 98 5.06 8.90 -4.09
C GLU A 98 3.91 9.46 -3.27
N ALA A 99 3.53 8.71 -2.25
CA ALA A 99 2.55 9.12 -1.26
C ALA A 99 3.15 9.01 0.14
N THR A 100 2.76 9.91 1.03
CA THR A 100 3.11 9.86 2.44
C THR A 100 1.84 9.78 3.26
N PHE A 101 1.83 8.86 4.23
CA PHE A 101 0.75 8.64 5.17
C PHE A 101 1.24 9.03 6.56
N THR A 102 0.56 9.96 7.20
CA THR A 102 0.93 10.43 8.55
C THR A 102 -0.26 10.29 9.49
N TRP A 103 -0.03 9.72 10.67
CA TRP A 103 -1.02 9.73 11.75
C TRP A 103 -1.15 11.13 12.32
N ASP A 104 -2.34 11.73 12.17
CA ASP A 104 -2.70 12.98 12.81
C ASP A 104 -3.38 12.66 14.16
N ALA A 105 -2.62 12.83 15.24
CA ALA A 105 -3.09 12.56 16.59
C ALA A 105 -4.24 13.47 17.04
N SER A 106 -4.32 14.71 16.52
CA SER A 106 -5.42 15.63 16.85
C SER A 106 -6.71 15.26 16.12
N ALA A 107 -6.59 14.77 14.89
CA ALA A 107 -7.74 14.34 14.09
C ALA A 107 -8.13 12.87 14.30
N GLY A 108 -7.27 12.08 14.97
CA GLY A 108 -7.46 10.65 15.21
C GLY A 108 -7.54 9.83 13.91
N ARG A 109 -6.81 10.24 12.87
CA ARG A 109 -6.85 9.58 11.56
C ARG A 109 -5.54 9.74 10.80
N VAL A 110 -5.35 8.91 9.78
CA VAL A 110 -4.26 9.07 8.81
C VAL A 110 -4.61 10.16 7.80
N VAL A 111 -3.64 11.02 7.51
CA VAL A 111 -3.68 12.00 6.44
C VAL A 111 -2.69 11.58 5.37
N MET A 112 -3.18 11.49 4.12
CA MET A 112 -2.36 11.21 2.95
C MET A 112 -1.92 12.52 2.29
N ARG A 113 -0.68 12.54 1.80
CA ARG A 113 -0.13 13.58 0.92
C ARG A 113 0.59 12.92 -0.26
N GLY A 114 0.76 13.66 -1.35
CA GLY A 114 1.35 13.15 -2.59
C GLY A 114 0.33 12.44 -3.46
N ASP A 115 0.82 11.60 -4.37
CA ASP A 115 0.04 11.06 -5.49
C ASP A 115 0.11 9.53 -5.53
N VAL A 116 -1.02 8.95 -5.89
CA VAL A 116 -1.14 7.53 -6.25
C VAL A 116 -1.01 7.35 -7.76
N PRO A 117 -0.74 6.12 -8.24
CA PRO A 117 -0.77 5.85 -9.67
C PRO A 117 -2.08 6.34 -10.31
N PRO A 118 -2.02 6.85 -11.55
CA PRO A 118 -3.23 7.22 -12.28
C PRO A 118 -4.11 5.98 -12.46
N GLN A 119 -5.41 6.14 -12.24
CA GLN A 119 -6.38 5.12 -12.59
C GLN A 119 -6.53 5.11 -14.11
N GLY A 120 -6.35 3.93 -14.72
CA GLY A 120 -6.53 3.72 -16.16
C GLY A 120 -7.99 3.76 -16.61
#